data_AF-A0A254NVC9-F1
#
_entry.id   AF-A0A254NVC9-F1
#
_cell.length_a   1.000
_cell.length_b   1.000
_cell.length_c   1.000
_cell.angle_alpha   90.00
_cell.angle_beta   90.00
_cell.angle_gamma   90.00
#
_symmetry.space_group_name_H-M   'P 1'
#
loop_
_entity.id
_entity.type
_entity.pdbx_description
1 polymer ?
#
loop_
_entity_poly.entity_id
_entity_poly.type
_entity_poly.pdbx_seq_one_letter_code
_entity_poly.pdbx_strand_id
1 'polypeptide(L)'
;MIYGMDVSFLDEIEHGGGRYYDEAGRERDLLELLKEKGGNAVRLRIWNDPAGGFCNLERTVPIAKRIKALGMAFLLDFHYSDKWADPANQWKPAAWEALSGAELEQAVYDYTAEVLAALAEAGALPDMVQVGNEVTPGMLWDNARVGVDEFDTDENWATFANLVKRGIEAVRAASPDIRIMIHIDRGGDNASSRKFFDRFEQLGVEFDVIGQSFYPWWHGTLGDLRDNLNDLAVRYGKPINVVETAYPWTLEEPEGYRWVMNGKEELLPLPEYPPSPQGQQRYLEDLIAIVREVPNGLGEGFYYWEPAWIPSQPTWSVGHPNNWANLTMFDFEGKVLSSFAALSGQPAK
;
A
#
# COMPACT_ATOMS: atom_id res chain seq x y z
N MET A 1 2.20 12.81 11.91
CA MET A 1 2.82 11.74 11.10
C MET A 1 1.83 10.60 11.01
N ILE A 2 1.72 9.99 9.83
CA ILE A 2 0.89 8.82 9.58
C ILE A 2 1.62 7.56 10.08
N TYR A 3 0.93 6.78 10.90
CA TYR A 3 1.28 5.44 11.37
C TYR A 3 0.21 4.50 10.82
N GLY A 4 0.31 4.23 9.52
CA GLY A 4 -0.69 3.52 8.75
C GLY A 4 -0.49 2.01 8.74
N MET A 5 -1.57 1.28 8.49
CA MET A 5 -1.57 -0.17 8.33
C MET A 5 -2.44 -0.54 7.14
N ASP A 6 -1.92 -1.32 6.18
CA ASP A 6 -2.74 -1.95 5.15
C ASP A 6 -3.38 -3.21 5.72
N VAL A 7 -4.71 -3.26 5.77
CA VAL A 7 -5.46 -4.39 6.36
C VAL A 7 -6.51 -4.90 5.39
N SER A 8 -6.20 -4.88 4.10
CA SER A 8 -7.16 -5.21 3.05
C SER A 8 -7.69 -6.64 3.17
N PHE A 9 -6.91 -7.57 3.72
CA PHE A 9 -7.37 -8.93 4.01
C PHE A 9 -8.17 -9.07 5.30
N LEU A 10 -8.41 -8.01 6.09
CA LEU A 10 -9.16 -8.11 7.35
C LEU A 10 -10.51 -8.83 7.18
N ASP A 11 -11.30 -8.46 6.17
CA ASP A 11 -12.59 -9.11 5.89
C ASP A 11 -12.41 -10.61 5.62
N GLU A 12 -11.44 -10.97 4.76
CA GLU A 12 -11.16 -12.36 4.40
C GLU A 12 -10.63 -13.19 5.58
N ILE A 13 -9.77 -12.59 6.41
CA ILE A 13 -9.24 -13.22 7.61
C ILE A 13 -10.37 -13.54 8.60
N GLU A 14 -11.27 -12.57 8.84
CA GLU A 14 -12.42 -12.75 9.73
C GLU A 14 -13.38 -13.84 9.22
N HIS A 15 -13.62 -13.89 7.91
CA HIS A 15 -14.41 -14.95 7.25
C HIS A 15 -13.75 -16.32 7.35
N GLY A 16 -12.43 -16.38 7.25
CA GLY A 16 -11.63 -17.58 7.48
C GLY A 16 -11.58 -18.04 8.93
N GLY A 17 -12.15 -17.28 9.87
CA GLY A 17 -12.16 -17.61 11.30
C GLY A 17 -10.96 -17.06 12.08
N GLY A 18 -10.11 -16.24 11.46
CA GLY A 18 -9.00 -15.57 12.13
C GLY A 18 -9.50 -14.61 13.22
N ARG A 19 -8.74 -14.51 14.31
CA ARG A 19 -9.02 -13.65 15.47
C ARG A 19 -7.72 -13.04 15.96
N TYR A 20 -7.83 -11.91 16.64
CA TYR A 20 -6.67 -11.19 17.15
C TYR A 20 -6.74 -11.03 18.66
N TYR A 21 -5.59 -11.07 19.31
CA TYR A 21 -5.47 -11.09 20.75
C TYR A 21 -4.45 -10.06 21.23
N ASP A 22 -4.78 -9.40 22.34
CA ASP A 22 -3.83 -8.52 23.03
C ASP A 22 -2.75 -9.31 23.80
N GLU A 23 -1.84 -8.61 24.47
CA GLU A 23 -0.75 -9.23 25.23
C GLU A 23 -1.24 -10.19 26.31
N ALA A 24 -2.42 -9.91 26.89
CA ALA A 24 -3.06 -10.72 27.91
C ALA A 24 -3.85 -11.92 27.33
N GLY A 25 -3.88 -12.07 26.00
CA GLY A 25 -4.59 -13.15 25.31
C GLY A 25 -6.10 -12.91 25.20
N ARG A 26 -6.56 -11.66 25.35
CA ARG A 26 -7.98 -11.33 25.19
C ARG A 26 -8.27 -11.03 23.73
N GLU A 27 -9.33 -11.63 23.19
CA GLU A 27 -9.79 -11.37 21.82
C GLU A 27 -10.21 -9.89 21.67
N ARG A 28 -9.78 -9.27 20.57
CA ARG A 28 -10.04 -7.87 20.23
C ARG A 28 -10.38 -7.71 18.75
N ASP A 29 -11.12 -6.66 18.43
CA ASP A 29 -11.24 -6.16 17.06
C ASP A 29 -9.87 -5.67 16.56
N LEU A 30 -9.48 -6.05 15.33
CA LEU A 30 -8.17 -5.70 14.79
C LEU A 30 -7.96 -4.18 14.75
N LEU A 31 -8.94 -3.42 14.24
CA LEU A 31 -8.76 -1.99 14.02
C LEU A 31 -8.71 -1.22 15.34
N GLU A 32 -9.50 -1.63 16.34
CA GLU A 32 -9.37 -1.11 17.71
C GLU A 32 -7.97 -1.37 18.26
N LEU A 33 -7.48 -2.61 18.12
CA LEU A 33 -6.18 -3.00 18.62
C LEU A 33 -5.06 -2.21 17.93
N LEU A 34 -5.08 -2.08 16.60
CA LEU A 34 -4.12 -1.27 15.84
C LEU A 34 -4.11 0.20 16.31
N LYS A 35 -5.30 0.78 16.55
CA LYS A 35 -5.41 2.14 17.09
C LYS A 35 -4.82 2.27 18.49
N GLU A 36 -5.10 1.32 19.38
CA GLU A 36 -4.52 1.28 20.73
C GLU A 36 -3.00 1.13 20.71
N LYS A 37 -2.45 0.44 19.70
CA LYS A 37 -1.01 0.30 19.47
C LYS A 37 -0.36 1.52 18.80
N GLY A 38 -1.10 2.60 18.57
CA GLY A 38 -0.58 3.87 18.05
C GLY A 38 -0.79 4.05 16.54
N GLY A 39 -1.39 3.08 15.85
CA GLY A 39 -1.84 3.25 14.47
C GLY A 39 -2.90 4.35 14.37
N ASN A 40 -2.84 5.17 13.33
CA ASN A 40 -3.78 6.28 13.13
C ASN A 40 -4.36 6.37 11.71
N ALA A 41 -3.92 5.50 10.80
CA ALA A 41 -4.43 5.41 9.45
C ALA A 41 -4.57 3.96 9.00
N VAL A 42 -5.46 3.72 8.04
CA VAL A 42 -5.65 2.41 7.42
C VAL A 42 -5.63 2.57 5.91
N ARG A 43 -4.92 1.67 5.24
CA ARG A 43 -4.92 1.52 3.78
C ARG A 43 -5.78 0.31 3.40
N LEU A 44 -6.64 0.46 2.40
CA LEU A 44 -7.37 -0.65 1.79
C LEU A 44 -7.18 -0.62 0.29
N ARG A 45 -6.78 -1.76 -0.28
CA ARG A 45 -6.80 -1.97 -1.73
C ARG A 45 -8.21 -2.28 -2.21
N ILE A 46 -8.50 -1.92 -3.45
CA ILE A 46 -9.73 -2.28 -4.13
C ILE A 46 -9.45 -2.79 -5.55
N TRP A 47 -10.06 -3.93 -5.85
CA TRP A 47 -10.05 -4.63 -7.14
C TRP A 47 -11.41 -4.47 -7.83
N ASN A 48 -11.38 -4.45 -9.16
CA ASN A 48 -12.55 -4.20 -10.00
C ASN A 48 -13.60 -5.30 -9.88
N ASP A 49 -13.28 -6.51 -10.36
CA ASP A 49 -14.15 -7.68 -10.27
C ASP A 49 -13.35 -8.95 -9.93
N PRO A 50 -12.87 -9.09 -8.68
CA PRO A 50 -12.03 -10.20 -8.31
C PRO A 50 -12.80 -11.50 -8.19
N ALA A 51 -12.35 -12.53 -8.93
CA ALA A 51 -12.97 -13.86 -8.92
C ALA A 51 -13.03 -14.50 -7.52
N GLY A 52 -12.13 -14.13 -6.61
CA GLY A 52 -12.12 -14.59 -5.22
C GLY A 52 -13.17 -13.93 -4.32
N GLY A 53 -13.84 -12.86 -4.76
CA GLY A 53 -14.93 -12.20 -4.04
C GLY A 53 -14.52 -11.31 -2.85
N PHE A 54 -13.23 -11.04 -2.69
CA PHE A 54 -12.65 -10.17 -1.65
C PHE A 54 -11.91 -8.99 -2.26
N CYS A 55 -11.67 -7.94 -1.47
CA CYS A 55 -11.10 -6.66 -1.92
C CYS A 55 -11.94 -5.94 -3.00
N ASN A 56 -13.23 -6.28 -3.15
CA ASN A 56 -14.16 -5.56 -4.02
C ASN A 56 -14.94 -4.49 -3.25
N LEU A 57 -15.75 -3.68 -3.94
CA LEU A 57 -16.52 -2.59 -3.33
C LEU A 57 -17.45 -3.05 -2.20
N GLU A 58 -18.16 -4.18 -2.40
CA GLU A 58 -19.09 -4.74 -1.41
C GLU A 58 -18.37 -5.06 -0.08
N ARG A 59 -17.15 -5.62 -0.15
CA ARG A 59 -16.33 -5.96 1.03
C ARG A 59 -15.62 -4.75 1.63
N THR A 60 -15.21 -3.79 0.79
CA THR A 60 -14.46 -2.61 1.24
C THR A 60 -15.33 -1.64 2.04
N VAL A 61 -16.60 -1.44 1.67
CA VAL A 61 -17.50 -0.49 2.35
C VAL A 61 -17.66 -0.77 3.86
N PRO A 62 -17.96 -2.00 4.31
CA PRO A 62 -18.04 -2.32 5.74
C PRO A 62 -16.76 -2.00 6.53
N ILE A 63 -15.58 -2.32 5.97
CA ILE A 63 -14.29 -2.03 6.63
C ILE A 63 -14.03 -0.53 6.66
N ALA A 64 -14.28 0.18 5.56
CA ALA A 64 -14.17 1.64 5.50
C ALA A 64 -15.01 2.35 6.56
N LYS A 65 -16.25 1.88 6.80
CA LYS A 65 -17.10 2.38 7.88
C LYS A 65 -16.49 2.17 9.26
N ARG A 66 -15.88 1.00 9.53
CA ARG A 66 -15.17 0.72 10.80
C ARG A 66 -14.00 1.68 10.99
N ILE A 67 -13.21 1.93 9.93
CA ILE A 67 -12.09 2.89 9.94
C ILE A 67 -12.58 4.29 10.34
N LYS A 68 -13.63 4.81 9.68
CA LYS A 68 -14.17 6.14 10.00
C LYS A 68 -14.82 6.21 11.37
N ALA A 69 -15.50 5.15 11.83
CA ALA A 69 -16.08 5.08 13.17
C ALA A 69 -15.02 5.17 14.28
N LEU A 70 -13.81 4.67 14.01
CA LEU A 70 -12.65 4.80 14.89
C LEU A 70 -11.92 6.14 14.71
N GLY A 71 -12.34 7.01 13.80
CA GLY A 71 -11.69 8.30 13.52
C GLY A 71 -10.26 8.16 13.01
N MET A 72 -9.92 7.03 12.38
CA MET A 72 -8.64 6.82 11.71
C MET A 72 -8.69 7.42 10.30
N ALA A 73 -7.54 7.88 9.80
CA ALA A 73 -7.41 8.30 8.41
C ALA A 73 -7.56 7.08 7.49
N PHE A 74 -8.17 7.27 6.32
CA PHE A 74 -8.41 6.22 5.34
C PHE A 74 -7.74 6.54 4.01
N LEU A 75 -6.82 5.68 3.59
CA LEU A 75 -6.23 5.64 2.25
C LEU A 75 -6.88 4.52 1.43
N LEU A 76 -7.56 4.88 0.34
CA LEU A 76 -8.08 3.91 -0.62
C LEU A 76 -7.11 3.74 -1.79
N ASP A 77 -6.75 2.50 -2.10
CA ASP A 77 -5.82 2.15 -3.17
C ASP A 77 -6.53 1.43 -4.32
N PHE A 78 -6.68 2.12 -5.45
CA PHE A 78 -7.18 1.52 -6.67
C PHE A 78 -6.07 0.77 -7.40
N HIS A 79 -6.24 -0.54 -7.55
CA HIS A 79 -5.34 -1.34 -8.38
C HIS A 79 -5.64 -1.23 -9.88
N TYR A 80 -6.88 -0.87 -10.26
CA TYR A 80 -7.38 -0.92 -11.64
C TYR A 80 -7.12 -2.29 -12.32
N SER A 81 -7.44 -3.36 -11.58
CA SER A 81 -7.25 -4.76 -11.98
C SER A 81 -8.22 -5.63 -11.16
N ASP A 82 -8.53 -6.83 -11.65
CA ASP A 82 -9.34 -7.82 -10.93
C ASP A 82 -8.52 -8.60 -9.89
N LYS A 83 -7.22 -8.30 -9.77
CA LYS A 83 -6.28 -8.97 -8.88
C LYS A 83 -5.11 -8.04 -8.58
N TRP A 84 -4.09 -8.56 -7.90
CA TRP A 84 -2.86 -7.82 -7.63
C TRP A 84 -2.33 -7.08 -8.86
N ALA A 85 -2.07 -5.79 -8.65
CA ALA A 85 -1.40 -4.90 -9.58
C ALA A 85 -0.07 -4.54 -8.93
N ASP A 86 1.02 -4.85 -9.61
CA ASP A 86 2.39 -4.74 -9.13
C ASP A 86 3.32 -4.46 -10.34
N PRO A 87 4.62 -4.23 -10.12
CA PRO A 87 5.56 -3.87 -11.19
C PRO A 87 5.73 -4.95 -12.27
N ALA A 88 5.40 -6.20 -11.95
CA ALA A 88 5.41 -7.34 -12.85
C ALA A 88 4.03 -7.68 -13.43
N ASN A 89 2.94 -7.07 -12.93
CA ASN A 89 1.57 -7.36 -13.30
C ASN A 89 0.69 -6.11 -13.26
N GLN A 90 0.27 -5.56 -14.40
CA GLN A 90 -0.73 -4.47 -14.45
C GLN A 90 -1.86 -4.81 -15.42
N TRP A 91 -2.45 -5.99 -15.23
CA TRP A 91 -3.46 -6.53 -16.12
C TRP A 91 -4.73 -5.69 -16.11
N LYS A 92 -5.34 -5.50 -17.28
CA LYS A 92 -6.68 -4.90 -17.37
C LYS A 92 -7.70 -5.81 -16.67
N PRO A 93 -8.72 -5.24 -16.00
CA PRO A 93 -9.92 -5.97 -15.63
C PRO A 93 -10.53 -6.69 -16.84
N ALA A 94 -11.14 -7.85 -16.64
CA ALA A 94 -11.76 -8.65 -17.69
C ALA A 94 -12.78 -7.84 -18.50
N ALA A 95 -13.57 -7.00 -17.82
CA ALA A 95 -14.54 -6.12 -18.46
C ALA A 95 -13.91 -5.06 -19.39
N TRP A 96 -12.61 -4.78 -19.24
CA TRP A 96 -11.88 -3.72 -19.94
C TRP A 96 -10.87 -4.25 -20.97
N GLU A 97 -10.75 -5.57 -21.14
CA GLU A 97 -9.76 -6.20 -22.05
C GLU A 97 -9.84 -5.65 -23.49
N ALA A 98 -11.06 -5.40 -23.99
CA ALA A 98 -11.28 -4.87 -25.33
C ALA A 98 -11.26 -3.33 -25.42
N LEU A 99 -11.24 -2.62 -24.28
CA LEU A 99 -11.31 -1.15 -24.25
C LEU A 99 -9.92 -0.55 -24.53
N SER A 100 -9.93 0.60 -25.20
CA SER A 100 -8.73 1.42 -25.46
C SER A 100 -9.11 2.89 -25.66
N GLY A 101 -8.12 3.79 -25.67
CA GLY A 101 -8.32 5.22 -25.90
C GLY A 101 -9.40 5.81 -24.99
N ALA A 102 -10.32 6.59 -25.58
CA ALA A 102 -11.38 7.29 -24.86
C ALA A 102 -12.33 6.35 -24.08
N GLU A 103 -12.56 5.12 -24.56
CA GLU A 103 -13.43 4.16 -23.86
C GLU A 103 -12.78 3.66 -22.58
N LEU A 104 -11.47 3.38 -22.62
CA LEU A 104 -10.71 2.97 -21.42
C LEU A 104 -10.54 4.13 -20.43
N GLU A 105 -10.29 5.34 -20.94
CA GLU A 105 -10.27 6.58 -20.15
C GLU A 105 -11.59 6.84 -19.42
N GLN A 106 -12.72 6.58 -20.09
CA GLN A 106 -14.04 6.69 -19.47
C GLN A 106 -14.26 5.60 -18.42
N ALA A 107 -13.85 4.36 -18.68
CA ALA A 107 -13.98 3.26 -17.73
C ALA A 107 -13.20 3.50 -16.42
N VAL A 108 -11.99 4.07 -16.50
CA VAL A 108 -11.22 4.47 -15.30
C VAL A 108 -11.96 5.54 -14.50
N TYR A 109 -12.51 6.57 -15.16
CA TYR A 109 -13.29 7.61 -14.49
C TYR A 109 -14.53 7.03 -13.82
N ASP A 110 -15.33 6.26 -14.55
CA ASP A 110 -16.63 5.74 -14.09
C ASP A 110 -16.45 4.82 -12.89
N TYR A 111 -15.51 3.89 -12.94
CA TYR A 111 -15.24 2.98 -11.82
C TYR A 111 -14.75 3.72 -10.58
N THR A 112 -13.86 4.70 -10.75
CA THR A 112 -13.38 5.53 -9.63
C THR A 112 -14.54 6.32 -9.00
N ALA A 113 -15.40 6.92 -9.84
CA ALA A 113 -16.56 7.69 -9.39
C ALA A 113 -17.60 6.81 -8.70
N GLU A 114 -17.87 5.61 -9.22
CA GLU A 114 -18.79 4.62 -8.63
C GLU A 114 -18.35 4.21 -7.22
N VAL A 115 -17.09 3.81 -7.07
CA VAL A 115 -16.53 3.41 -5.77
C VAL A 115 -16.61 4.55 -4.76
N LEU A 116 -16.21 5.76 -5.16
CA LEU A 116 -16.22 6.91 -4.26
C LEU A 116 -17.65 7.37 -3.92
N ALA A 117 -18.60 7.26 -4.85
CA ALA A 117 -20.01 7.55 -4.59
C ALA A 117 -20.60 6.58 -3.56
N ALA A 118 -20.32 5.28 -3.70
CA ALA A 118 -20.77 4.27 -2.73
C ALA A 118 -20.15 4.48 -1.34
N LEU A 119 -18.86 4.83 -1.28
CA LEU A 119 -18.20 5.19 -0.01
C LEU A 119 -18.77 6.49 0.58
N ALA A 120 -19.09 7.49 -0.24
CA ALA A 120 -19.74 8.72 0.22
C ALA A 120 -21.13 8.44 0.82
N GLU A 121 -21.96 7.64 0.14
CA GLU A 121 -23.29 7.23 0.62
C GLU A 121 -23.20 6.47 1.96
N ALA A 122 -22.16 5.66 2.11
CA ALA A 122 -21.88 4.93 3.36
C ALA A 122 -21.32 5.82 4.49
N GLY A 123 -21.05 7.10 4.25
CA GLY A 123 -20.38 8.00 5.19
C GLY A 123 -18.91 7.63 5.43
N ALA A 124 -18.28 6.98 4.45
CA ALA A 124 -16.98 6.32 4.53
C ALA A 124 -15.97 6.84 3.49
N LEU A 125 -16.11 8.09 3.05
CA LEU A 125 -15.22 8.70 2.06
C LEU A 125 -13.75 8.68 2.55
N PRO A 126 -12.78 8.31 1.69
CA PRO A 126 -11.38 8.28 2.06
C PRO A 126 -10.81 9.69 2.27
N ASP A 127 -9.76 9.79 3.08
CA ASP A 127 -8.99 11.03 3.28
C ASP A 127 -7.90 11.18 2.21
N MET A 128 -7.51 10.06 1.59
CA MET A 128 -6.56 10.02 0.47
C MET A 128 -6.91 8.88 -0.49
N VAL A 129 -6.70 9.10 -1.78
CA VAL A 129 -6.85 8.07 -2.83
C VAL A 129 -5.53 7.91 -3.57
N GLN A 130 -5.11 6.65 -3.72
CA GLN A 130 -4.01 6.26 -4.58
C GLN A 130 -4.57 5.83 -5.95
N VAL A 131 -4.13 6.50 -7.02
CA VAL A 131 -4.61 6.26 -8.40
C VAL A 131 -3.67 5.28 -9.08
N GLY A 132 -3.92 3.98 -8.91
CA GLY A 132 -3.08 2.89 -9.38
C GLY A 132 -2.12 2.39 -8.29
N ASN A 133 -1.72 1.11 -8.33
CA ASN A 133 -0.75 0.54 -7.40
C ASN A 133 0.59 0.23 -8.08
N GLU A 134 1.68 0.70 -7.49
CA GLU A 134 3.07 0.53 -7.97
C GLU A 134 3.20 0.75 -9.48
N VAL A 135 2.70 1.89 -9.95
CA VAL A 135 2.50 2.18 -11.39
C VAL A 135 3.78 2.55 -12.13
N THR A 136 4.94 2.18 -11.60
CA THR A 136 6.26 2.43 -12.22
C THR A 136 6.33 1.95 -13.67
N PRO A 137 5.84 0.74 -14.02
CA PRO A 137 5.77 0.29 -15.41
C PRO A 137 4.46 0.69 -16.11
N GLY A 138 3.75 1.69 -15.57
CA GLY A 138 2.41 2.09 -15.99
C GLY A 138 1.29 1.30 -15.29
N MET A 139 0.09 1.35 -15.85
CA MET A 139 -1.07 0.57 -15.43
C MET A 139 -1.88 0.14 -16.66
N LEU A 140 -2.81 -0.81 -16.53
CA LEU A 140 -3.69 -1.23 -17.63
C LEU A 140 -2.88 -1.57 -18.90
N TRP A 141 -1.99 -2.55 -18.75
CA TRP A 141 -1.10 -3.03 -19.81
C TRP A 141 -1.86 -3.47 -21.06
N ASP A 142 -1.14 -3.50 -22.19
CA ASP A 142 -1.60 -3.42 -23.60
C ASP A 142 -1.80 -1.99 -24.10
N ASN A 143 -2.18 -1.06 -23.23
CA ASN A 143 -2.42 0.34 -23.61
C ASN A 143 -1.44 1.32 -22.94
N ALA A 144 -1.17 1.14 -21.65
CA ALA A 144 -0.45 2.14 -20.86
C ALA A 144 0.74 1.57 -20.08
N ARG A 145 1.44 0.59 -20.67
CA ARG A 145 2.76 0.17 -20.20
C ARG A 145 3.81 1.23 -20.54
N VAL A 146 4.70 1.54 -19.59
CA VAL A 146 5.76 2.54 -19.76
C VAL A 146 7.07 2.11 -19.10
N GLY A 147 8.16 2.86 -19.35
CA GLY A 147 9.38 2.82 -18.56
C GLY A 147 10.28 1.60 -18.75
N VAL A 148 9.87 0.61 -19.56
CA VAL A 148 10.61 -0.62 -19.87
C VAL A 148 10.69 -0.84 -21.39
N ASP A 149 11.91 -1.10 -21.87
CA ASP A 149 12.22 -1.50 -23.24
C ASP A 149 11.47 -0.69 -24.33
N GLU A 150 10.75 -1.37 -25.23
CA GLU A 150 10.00 -0.75 -26.32
C GLU A 150 8.82 0.13 -25.88
N PHE A 151 8.42 0.05 -24.60
CA PHE A 151 7.30 0.81 -24.04
C PHE A 151 7.71 2.16 -23.46
N ASP A 152 9.00 2.51 -23.44
CA ASP A 152 9.48 3.80 -22.92
C ASP A 152 9.42 4.93 -23.98
N THR A 153 8.23 5.19 -24.54
CA THR A 153 8.00 6.21 -25.57
C THR A 153 7.13 7.36 -25.07
N ASP A 154 7.24 8.54 -25.68
CA ASP A 154 6.39 9.70 -25.33
C ASP A 154 4.90 9.42 -25.50
N GLU A 155 4.52 8.60 -26.49
CA GLU A 155 3.13 8.21 -26.73
C GLU A 155 2.59 7.28 -25.64
N ASN A 156 3.38 6.30 -25.21
CA ASN A 156 3.02 5.42 -24.10
C ASN A 156 2.86 6.22 -22.80
N TRP A 157 3.80 7.12 -22.51
CA TRP A 157 3.73 7.99 -21.33
C TRP A 157 2.53 8.94 -21.38
N ALA A 158 2.19 9.52 -22.54
CA ALA A 158 1.01 10.36 -22.69
C ALA A 158 -0.29 9.56 -22.47
N THR A 159 -0.38 8.35 -23.01
CA THR A 159 -1.54 7.45 -22.82
C THR A 159 -1.71 7.09 -21.34
N PHE A 160 -0.63 6.69 -20.67
CA PHE A 160 -0.64 6.39 -19.25
C PHE A 160 -1.05 7.61 -18.40
N ALA A 161 -0.46 8.78 -18.67
CA ALA A 161 -0.80 10.01 -17.96
C ALA A 161 -2.28 10.42 -18.14
N ASN A 162 -2.86 10.21 -19.33
CA ASN A 162 -4.28 10.49 -19.55
C ASN A 162 -5.19 9.58 -18.70
N LEU A 163 -4.88 8.28 -18.62
CA LEU A 163 -5.65 7.37 -17.76
C LEU A 163 -5.56 7.77 -16.28
N VAL A 164 -4.37 8.11 -15.79
CA VAL A 164 -4.18 8.60 -14.41
C VAL A 164 -4.96 9.90 -14.18
N LYS A 165 -4.94 10.84 -15.13
CA LYS A 165 -5.72 12.09 -15.06
C LYS A 165 -7.22 11.84 -14.98
N ARG A 166 -7.75 10.82 -15.66
CA ARG A 166 -9.17 10.44 -15.55
C ARG A 166 -9.53 9.92 -14.16
N GLY A 167 -8.66 9.11 -13.55
CA GLY A 167 -8.81 8.71 -12.14
C GLY A 167 -8.78 9.92 -11.20
N ILE A 168 -7.81 10.82 -11.38
CA ILE A 168 -7.70 12.08 -10.61
C ILE A 168 -8.96 12.93 -10.74
N GLU A 169 -9.48 13.09 -11.95
CA GLU A 169 -10.69 13.89 -12.22
C GLU A 169 -11.91 13.31 -11.48
N ALA A 170 -12.07 11.99 -11.48
CA ALA A 170 -13.13 11.33 -10.72
C ALA A 170 -12.97 11.53 -9.20
N VAL A 171 -11.76 11.46 -8.67
CA VAL A 171 -11.49 11.74 -7.24
C VAL A 171 -11.88 13.18 -6.90
N ARG A 172 -11.45 14.17 -7.70
CA ARG A 172 -11.78 15.58 -7.47
C ARG A 172 -13.28 15.86 -7.61
N ALA A 173 -13.97 15.16 -8.51
CA ALA A 173 -15.42 15.27 -8.66
C ALA A 173 -16.17 14.72 -7.44
N ALA A 174 -15.65 13.66 -6.81
CA ALA A 174 -16.23 13.10 -5.59
C ALA A 174 -16.05 14.06 -4.38
N SER A 175 -14.85 14.61 -4.19
CA SER A 175 -14.61 15.70 -3.23
C SER A 175 -13.26 16.37 -3.45
N PRO A 176 -13.18 17.71 -3.35
CA PRO A 176 -11.91 18.44 -3.42
C PRO A 176 -11.02 18.19 -2.19
N ASP A 177 -11.56 17.70 -1.08
CA ASP A 177 -10.82 17.47 0.17
C ASP A 177 -10.02 16.16 0.17
N ILE A 178 -10.33 15.24 -0.76
CA ILE A 178 -9.58 13.98 -0.90
C ILE A 178 -8.21 14.31 -1.50
N ARG A 179 -7.15 13.90 -0.80
CA ARG A 179 -5.80 14.01 -1.33
C ARG A 179 -5.49 12.90 -2.32
N ILE A 180 -4.74 13.21 -3.36
CA ILE A 180 -4.40 12.26 -4.43
C ILE A 180 -2.93 11.87 -4.32
N MET A 181 -2.69 10.57 -4.22
CA MET A 181 -1.38 9.96 -4.23
C MET A 181 -1.06 9.28 -5.55
N ILE A 182 0.18 9.44 -6.00
CA ILE A 182 0.79 8.60 -7.04
C ILE A 182 1.88 7.74 -6.40
N HIS A 183 1.80 6.42 -6.62
CA HIS A 183 2.59 5.42 -5.92
C HIS A 183 3.49 4.62 -6.88
N ILE A 184 4.79 4.53 -6.57
CA ILE A 184 5.78 3.72 -7.29
C ILE A 184 6.62 2.85 -6.35
N ASP A 185 7.21 1.77 -6.87
CA ASP A 185 8.00 0.77 -6.13
C ASP A 185 9.52 1.07 -6.13
N ARG A 186 9.90 2.34 -5.97
CA ARG A 186 11.29 2.79 -6.16
C ARG A 186 11.89 3.46 -4.92
N GLY A 187 11.49 2.98 -3.73
CA GLY A 187 11.82 3.61 -2.45
C GLY A 187 13.30 3.90 -2.22
N GLY A 188 14.23 3.04 -2.65
CA GLY A 188 15.67 3.30 -2.63
C GLY A 188 16.31 3.50 -4.01
N ASP A 189 15.52 3.59 -5.09
CA ASP A 189 16.01 3.87 -6.44
C ASP A 189 15.64 5.30 -6.85
N ASN A 190 16.56 6.22 -6.56
CA ASN A 190 16.36 7.64 -6.88
C ASN A 190 16.33 7.93 -8.38
N ALA A 191 17.15 7.24 -9.17
CA ALA A 191 17.22 7.50 -10.61
C ALA A 191 15.88 7.16 -11.29
N SER A 192 15.31 6.01 -10.97
CA SER A 192 14.01 5.60 -11.48
C SER A 192 12.86 6.44 -10.91
N SER A 193 12.91 6.77 -9.61
CA SER A 193 11.90 7.66 -9.00
C SER A 193 11.84 9.01 -9.71
N ARG A 194 13.00 9.63 -9.96
CA ARG A 194 13.09 10.90 -10.67
C ARG A 194 12.61 10.79 -12.11
N LYS A 195 13.07 9.76 -12.85
CA LYS A 195 12.63 9.52 -14.22
C LYS A 195 11.11 9.47 -14.30
N PHE A 196 10.46 8.78 -13.36
CA PHE A 196 9.00 8.67 -13.31
C PHE A 196 8.32 10.01 -13.03
N PHE A 197 8.69 10.69 -11.93
CA PHE A 197 8.00 11.92 -11.53
C PHE A 197 8.30 13.10 -12.46
N ASP A 198 9.50 13.17 -13.06
CA ASP A 198 9.83 14.16 -14.09
C ASP A 198 8.89 14.01 -15.31
N ARG A 199 8.53 12.78 -15.70
CA ARG A 199 7.55 12.55 -16.79
C ARG A 199 6.16 13.03 -16.40
N PHE A 200 5.74 12.81 -15.16
CA PHE A 200 4.44 13.28 -14.67
C PHE A 200 4.36 14.80 -14.62
N GLU A 201 5.41 15.49 -14.18
CA GLU A 201 5.47 16.95 -14.25
C GLU A 201 5.42 17.47 -15.69
N GLN A 202 6.21 16.87 -16.61
CA GLN A 202 6.21 17.26 -18.03
C GLN A 202 4.84 17.09 -18.69
N LEU A 203 4.10 16.05 -18.30
CA LEU A 203 2.77 15.75 -18.82
C LEU A 203 1.66 16.49 -18.07
N GLY A 204 1.97 17.26 -17.02
CA GLY A 204 0.99 18.01 -16.23
C GLY A 204 0.01 17.10 -15.48
N VAL A 205 0.50 16.01 -14.88
CA VAL A 205 -0.30 15.18 -13.97
C VAL A 205 -0.27 15.83 -12.58
N GLU A 206 -1.39 16.40 -12.16
CA GLU A 206 -1.50 17.13 -10.89
C GLU A 206 -1.95 16.21 -9.75
N PHE A 207 -1.07 15.98 -8.78
CA PHE A 207 -1.33 15.15 -7.59
C PHE A 207 -0.73 15.77 -6.32
N ASP A 208 -1.17 15.31 -5.15
CA ASP A 208 -0.86 15.93 -3.87
C ASP A 208 0.32 15.25 -3.15
N VAL A 209 0.42 13.92 -3.23
CA VAL A 209 1.32 13.11 -2.39
C VAL A 209 2.12 12.10 -3.21
N ILE A 210 3.41 11.96 -2.92
CA ILE A 210 4.25 10.87 -3.45
C ILE A 210 4.13 9.65 -2.53
N GLY A 211 3.80 8.50 -3.09
CA GLY A 211 3.86 7.20 -2.44
C GLY A 211 5.08 6.40 -2.91
N GLN A 212 5.77 5.75 -1.98
CA GLN A 212 6.89 4.84 -2.27
C GLN A 212 6.70 3.50 -1.56
N SER A 213 6.87 2.38 -2.25
CA SER A 213 7.14 1.10 -1.58
C SER A 213 8.59 1.00 -1.18
N PHE A 214 8.86 0.46 0.00
CA PHE A 214 10.21 0.15 0.46
C PHE A 214 10.24 -1.16 1.25
N TYR A 215 10.79 -2.19 0.60
CA TYR A 215 11.15 -3.46 1.22
C TYR A 215 12.67 -3.61 1.14
N PRO A 216 13.39 -3.83 2.26
CA PRO A 216 14.86 -3.80 2.25
C PRO A 216 15.48 -4.91 1.41
N TRP A 217 14.75 -6.01 1.14
CA TRP A 217 15.21 -7.11 0.29
C TRP A 217 14.99 -6.88 -1.21
N TRP A 218 14.25 -5.84 -1.62
CA TRP A 218 14.00 -5.50 -3.03
C TRP A 218 14.49 -4.11 -3.42
N HIS A 219 14.37 -3.13 -2.53
CA HIS A 219 14.48 -1.70 -2.87
C HIS A 219 15.76 -1.04 -2.36
N GLY A 220 16.70 -1.81 -1.81
CA GLY A 220 17.99 -1.31 -1.31
C GLY A 220 18.02 -1.08 0.20
N THR A 221 19.01 -0.32 0.66
CA THR A 221 19.25 -0.07 2.10
C THR A 221 18.37 1.07 2.62
N LEU A 222 18.25 1.17 3.96
CA LEU A 222 17.62 2.34 4.60
C LEU A 222 18.37 3.65 4.28
N GLY A 223 19.67 3.59 4.00
CA GLY A 223 20.44 4.74 3.50
C GLY A 223 19.96 5.19 2.13
N ASP A 224 19.75 4.24 1.21
CA ASP A 224 19.22 4.53 -0.14
C ASP A 224 17.81 5.12 -0.07
N LEU A 225 16.96 4.59 0.84
CA LEU A 225 15.64 5.17 1.12
C LEU A 225 15.75 6.63 1.56
N ARG A 226 16.55 6.91 2.60
CA ARG A 226 16.72 8.27 3.12
C ARG A 226 17.15 9.24 2.04
N ASP A 227 18.17 8.86 1.27
CA ASP A 227 18.75 9.73 0.25
C ASP A 227 17.73 9.97 -0.88
N ASN A 228 16.94 8.95 -1.25
CA ASN A 228 15.85 9.10 -2.21
C ASN A 228 14.74 10.04 -1.70
N LEU A 229 14.17 9.78 -0.51
CA LEU A 229 13.07 10.60 0.04
C LEU A 229 13.50 12.07 0.18
N ASN A 230 14.75 12.33 0.56
CA ASN A 230 15.29 13.68 0.68
C ASN A 230 15.36 14.42 -0.66
N ASP A 231 15.87 13.77 -1.72
CA ASP A 231 15.90 14.38 -3.05
C ASP A 231 14.48 14.61 -3.60
N LEU A 232 13.58 13.61 -3.49
CA LEU A 232 12.20 13.75 -3.97
C LEU A 232 11.46 14.91 -3.27
N ALA A 233 11.65 15.07 -1.96
CA ALA A 233 11.03 16.13 -1.19
C ALA A 233 11.51 17.53 -1.63
N VAL A 234 12.82 17.70 -1.83
CA VAL A 234 13.40 18.97 -2.28
C VAL A 234 13.03 19.28 -3.73
N ARG A 235 13.01 18.25 -4.59
CA ARG A 235 12.78 18.37 -6.03
C ARG A 235 11.34 18.70 -6.37
N TYR A 236 10.39 17.92 -5.84
CA TYR A 236 8.98 18.00 -6.20
C TYR A 236 8.15 18.82 -5.20
N GLY A 237 8.67 19.06 -3.99
CA GLY A 237 7.99 19.89 -2.99
C GLY A 237 6.66 19.30 -2.48
N LYS A 238 6.46 17.99 -2.63
CA LYS A 238 5.23 17.28 -2.24
C LYS A 238 5.45 16.45 -0.97
N PRO A 239 4.43 16.29 -0.11
CA PRO A 239 4.45 15.30 0.96
C PRO A 239 4.72 13.89 0.43
N ILE A 240 5.42 13.09 1.23
CA ILE A 240 5.85 11.74 0.87
C ILE A 240 5.43 10.75 1.96
N ASN A 241 4.82 9.64 1.56
CA ASN A 241 4.57 8.49 2.42
C ASN A 241 5.28 7.24 1.90
N VAL A 242 5.85 6.45 2.80
CA VAL A 242 6.28 5.07 2.48
C VAL A 242 5.05 4.18 2.64
N VAL A 243 4.36 3.85 1.54
CA VAL A 243 3.01 3.24 1.62
C VAL A 243 2.99 1.72 1.62
N GLU A 244 4.14 1.10 1.37
CA GLU A 244 4.33 -0.31 1.63
C GLU A 244 5.70 -0.56 2.23
N THR A 245 5.73 -1.29 3.34
CA THR A 245 6.94 -1.78 3.98
C THR A 245 6.63 -2.94 4.90
N ALA A 246 7.58 -3.85 5.09
CA ALA A 246 7.50 -4.91 6.08
C ALA A 246 8.90 -5.42 6.45
N TYR A 247 8.98 -6.18 7.55
CA TYR A 247 10.20 -6.79 8.03
C TYR A 247 9.90 -8.06 8.82
N PRO A 248 10.65 -9.16 8.65
CA PRO A 248 10.29 -10.43 9.28
C PRO A 248 10.40 -10.38 10.80
N TRP A 249 9.37 -10.88 11.47
CA TRP A 249 9.41 -11.13 12.91
C TRP A 249 9.92 -12.54 13.23
N THR A 250 10.01 -13.41 12.24
CA THR A 250 10.61 -14.74 12.35
C THR A 250 11.02 -15.26 10.96
N LEU A 251 11.95 -16.20 10.94
CA LEU A 251 12.26 -17.03 9.76
C LEU A 251 11.83 -18.49 9.96
N GLU A 252 11.16 -18.79 11.08
CA GLU A 252 10.62 -20.12 11.30
C GLU A 252 9.65 -20.47 10.17
N GLU A 253 9.80 -21.68 9.66
CA GLU A 253 8.94 -22.31 8.65
C GLU A 253 8.15 -23.40 9.37
N PRO A 254 6.95 -23.11 9.92
CA PRO A 254 6.10 -24.14 10.49
C PRO A 254 5.80 -25.22 9.45
N GLU A 255 5.70 -26.47 9.88
CA GLU A 255 5.47 -27.59 8.96
C GLU A 255 4.22 -27.35 8.09
N GLY A 256 4.38 -27.47 6.78
CA GLY A 256 3.31 -27.28 5.80
C GLY A 256 3.08 -25.84 5.35
N TYR A 257 3.85 -24.88 5.86
CA TYR A 257 3.80 -23.48 5.44
C TYR A 257 5.09 -23.04 4.74
N ARG A 258 4.96 -22.12 3.80
CA ARG A 258 6.11 -21.48 3.14
C ARG A 258 5.85 -19.99 3.01
N TRP A 259 6.70 -19.21 3.66
CA TRP A 259 6.64 -17.76 3.70
C TRP A 259 7.59 -17.12 2.69
N VAL A 260 7.35 -15.85 2.37
CA VAL A 260 8.04 -15.10 1.31
C VAL A 260 9.54 -14.95 1.58
N MET A 261 9.96 -14.97 2.85
CA MET A 261 11.36 -14.83 3.26
C MET A 261 12.06 -16.15 3.62
N ASN A 262 11.38 -17.31 3.56
CA ASN A 262 12.05 -18.59 3.76
C ASN A 262 13.06 -18.86 2.63
N GLY A 263 14.30 -19.19 2.98
CA GLY A 263 15.38 -19.45 2.02
C GLY A 263 15.90 -18.19 1.31
N LYS A 264 15.65 -17.01 1.89
CA LYS A 264 16.13 -15.69 1.40
C LYS A 264 16.81 -14.90 2.51
N GLU A 265 17.37 -15.59 3.49
CA GLU A 265 17.97 -15.01 4.69
C GLU A 265 19.14 -14.08 4.34
N GLU A 266 19.81 -14.34 3.22
CA GLU A 266 20.89 -13.53 2.66
C GLU A 266 20.45 -12.16 2.16
N LEU A 267 19.14 -11.97 1.89
CA LEU A 267 18.59 -10.67 1.46
C LEU A 267 18.28 -9.73 2.63
N LEU A 268 18.27 -10.25 3.86
CA LEU A 268 17.95 -9.45 5.03
C LEU A 268 19.21 -8.72 5.54
N PRO A 269 19.08 -7.44 5.95
CA PRO A 269 20.21 -6.70 6.45
C PRO A 269 20.75 -7.35 7.74
N LEU A 270 22.09 -7.44 7.80
CA LEU A 270 23.06 -7.42 8.91
C LEU A 270 22.56 -7.60 10.38
N PRO A 271 23.45 -7.97 11.34
CA PRO A 271 23.11 -8.24 12.75
C PRO A 271 22.30 -7.17 13.52
N GLU A 272 22.11 -5.98 12.95
CA GLU A 272 21.35 -4.87 13.50
C GLU A 272 19.84 -5.17 13.65
N TYR A 273 19.27 -5.94 12.70
CA TYR A 273 17.84 -6.24 12.64
C TYR A 273 17.60 -7.76 12.56
N PRO A 274 17.83 -8.52 13.66
CA PRO A 274 17.57 -9.96 13.63
C PRO A 274 16.07 -10.23 13.37
N PRO A 275 15.70 -11.22 12.53
CA PRO A 275 14.30 -11.55 12.22
C PRO A 275 13.60 -12.10 13.47
N SER A 276 13.06 -11.16 14.22
CA SER A 276 12.54 -11.27 15.58
C SER A 276 11.60 -10.08 15.81
N PRO A 277 10.66 -10.15 16.77
CA PRO A 277 9.85 -8.98 17.12
C PRO A 277 10.69 -7.74 17.48
N GLN A 278 11.86 -7.91 18.10
CA GLN A 278 12.77 -6.81 18.45
C GLN A 278 13.52 -6.23 17.23
N GLY A 279 13.92 -7.06 16.27
CA GLY A 279 14.54 -6.56 15.05
C GLY A 279 13.52 -5.88 14.13
N GLN A 280 12.30 -6.42 14.03
CA GLN A 280 11.18 -5.78 13.36
C GLN A 280 10.87 -4.41 14.00
N GLN A 281 10.91 -4.30 15.33
CA GLN A 281 10.79 -3.02 16.05
C GLN A 281 11.88 -2.03 15.62
N ARG A 282 13.16 -2.43 15.70
CA ARG A 282 14.30 -1.55 15.36
C ARG A 282 14.26 -1.07 13.92
N TYR A 283 13.92 -1.96 12.99
CA TYR A 283 13.75 -1.61 11.58
C TYR A 283 12.70 -0.50 11.41
N LEU A 284 11.55 -0.65 12.09
CA LEU A 284 10.49 0.37 12.03
C LEU A 284 10.90 1.67 12.72
N GLU A 285 11.60 1.62 13.84
CA GLU A 285 12.11 2.83 14.50
C GLU A 285 13.04 3.64 13.58
N ASP A 286 13.95 2.97 12.87
CA ASP A 286 14.87 3.63 11.94
C ASP A 286 14.16 4.11 10.66
N LEU A 287 13.21 3.34 10.11
CA LEU A 287 12.37 3.80 9.00
C LEU A 287 11.54 5.04 9.39
N ILE A 288 10.93 5.04 10.59
CA ILE A 288 10.17 6.18 11.11
C ILE A 288 11.07 7.40 11.28
N ALA A 289 12.29 7.22 11.78
CA ALA A 289 13.26 8.30 11.91
C ALA A 289 13.60 8.91 10.54
N ILE A 290 13.89 8.07 9.54
CA ILE A 290 14.17 8.50 8.16
C ILE A 290 13.01 9.31 7.59
N VAL A 291 11.77 8.81 7.68
CA VAL A 291 10.61 9.53 7.18
C VAL A 291 10.46 10.86 7.92
N ARG A 292 10.70 10.91 9.23
CA ARG A 292 10.56 12.16 10.01
C ARG A 292 11.60 13.21 9.65
N GLU A 293 12.78 12.79 9.27
CA GLU A 293 13.91 13.64 8.93
C GLU A 293 13.86 14.18 7.49
N VAL A 294 12.89 13.74 6.68
CA VAL A 294 12.67 14.28 5.33
C VAL A 294 12.54 15.82 5.38
N PRO A 295 13.32 16.56 4.56
CA PRO A 295 13.36 18.01 4.57
C PRO A 295 12.01 18.69 4.47
N ASN A 296 11.93 19.90 5.02
CA ASN A 296 10.76 20.77 5.00
C ASN A 296 9.50 20.16 5.67
N GLY A 297 9.68 19.08 6.45
CA GLY A 297 8.56 18.38 7.08
C GLY A 297 7.68 17.63 6.08
N LEU A 298 8.20 17.31 4.89
CA LEU A 298 7.43 16.66 3.83
C LEU A 298 7.33 15.14 4.00
N GLY A 299 8.10 14.53 4.90
CA GLY A 299 7.88 13.13 5.26
C GLY A 299 6.65 12.98 6.14
N GLU A 300 5.57 12.50 5.55
CA GLU A 300 4.25 12.51 6.16
C GLU A 300 4.01 11.27 7.04
N GLY A 301 4.56 10.12 6.66
CA GLY A 301 4.46 8.89 7.43
C GLY A 301 4.67 7.63 6.59
N PHE A 302 4.15 6.52 7.09
CA PHE A 302 4.24 5.24 6.41
C PHE A 302 2.98 4.38 6.60
N TYR A 303 2.85 3.32 5.80
CA TYR A 303 1.87 2.26 5.99
C TYR A 303 2.60 0.90 6.01
N TYR A 304 2.45 0.14 7.09
CA TYR A 304 2.93 -1.24 7.14
C TYR A 304 2.03 -2.12 6.29
N TRP A 305 2.60 -2.92 5.40
CA TRP A 305 1.80 -3.75 4.50
C TRP A 305 1.39 -5.06 5.16
N GLU A 306 0.07 -5.28 5.27
CA GLU A 306 -0.55 -6.48 5.83
C GLU A 306 0.10 -6.95 7.14
N PRO A 307 0.10 -6.10 8.19
CA PRO A 307 0.68 -6.47 9.48
C PRO A 307 -0.11 -7.60 10.14
N ALA A 308 -1.29 -7.95 9.63
CA ALA A 308 -2.26 -8.81 10.30
C ALA A 308 -2.66 -10.03 9.46
N TRP A 309 -2.07 -10.26 8.28
CA TRP A 309 -2.42 -11.39 7.40
C TRP A 309 -1.90 -12.73 7.96
N ILE A 310 -2.59 -13.24 8.97
CA ILE A 310 -2.33 -14.51 9.66
C ILE A 310 -2.93 -15.71 8.90
N PRO A 311 -2.43 -16.94 9.10
CA PRO A 311 -2.89 -18.13 8.39
C PRO A 311 -4.22 -18.67 8.96
N SER A 312 -5.33 -17.95 8.74
CA SER A 312 -6.66 -18.36 9.24
C SER A 312 -7.35 -19.45 8.41
N GLN A 313 -6.94 -19.66 7.16
CA GLN A 313 -7.59 -20.60 6.23
C GLN A 313 -6.60 -21.17 5.18
N PRO A 314 -6.91 -22.35 4.60
CA PRO A 314 -6.01 -23.00 3.64
C PRO A 314 -6.09 -22.41 2.22
N THR A 315 -7.22 -21.80 1.85
CA THR A 315 -7.47 -21.23 0.53
C THR A 315 -7.77 -19.76 0.65
N TRP A 316 -7.13 -18.96 -0.21
CA TRP A 316 -7.29 -17.51 -0.23
C TRP A 316 -7.80 -17.06 -1.59
N SER A 317 -8.50 -15.92 -1.60
CA SER A 317 -9.05 -15.23 -2.76
C SER A 317 -8.00 -14.93 -3.83
N VAL A 318 -6.74 -14.82 -3.41
CA VAL A 318 -5.58 -14.52 -4.26
C VAL A 318 -5.04 -15.73 -5.03
N GLY A 319 -5.63 -16.91 -4.83
CA GLY A 319 -5.31 -18.12 -5.59
C GLY A 319 -4.05 -18.87 -5.15
N HIS A 320 -3.41 -18.45 -4.06
CA HIS A 320 -2.30 -19.18 -3.42
C HIS A 320 -2.46 -19.17 -1.88
N PRO A 321 -1.82 -20.10 -1.16
CA PRO A 321 -1.80 -20.07 0.31
C PRO A 321 -1.19 -18.78 0.84
N ASN A 322 -1.53 -18.36 2.07
CA ASN A 322 -0.85 -17.27 2.75
C ASN A 322 0.66 -17.54 2.77
N ASN A 323 1.44 -16.56 2.31
CA ASN A 323 2.89 -16.61 2.27
C ASN A 323 3.51 -15.41 3.04
N TRP A 324 2.72 -14.68 3.82
CA TRP A 324 3.11 -13.40 4.42
C TRP A 324 3.20 -13.44 5.95
N ALA A 325 2.68 -14.48 6.60
CA ALA A 325 2.50 -14.49 8.05
C ALA A 325 3.79 -14.34 8.89
N ASN A 326 4.98 -14.49 8.31
CA ASN A 326 6.24 -14.22 9.02
C ASN A 326 6.69 -12.74 8.97
N LEU A 327 5.96 -11.90 8.24
CA LEU A 327 6.14 -10.46 8.12
C LEU A 327 5.07 -9.65 8.87
N THR A 328 4.11 -10.32 9.52
CA THR A 328 3.07 -9.66 10.32
C THR A 328 3.65 -8.99 11.58
N MET A 329 2.86 -8.14 12.22
CA MET A 329 3.10 -7.62 13.57
C MET A 329 2.28 -8.38 14.64
N PHE A 330 1.70 -9.51 14.24
CA PHE A 330 1.04 -10.50 15.08
C PHE A 330 1.73 -11.85 14.88
N ASP A 331 1.74 -12.71 15.89
CA ASP A 331 2.18 -14.09 15.69
C ASP A 331 1.19 -14.88 14.82
N PHE A 332 1.53 -16.14 14.49
CA PHE A 332 0.70 -17.00 13.65
C PHE A 332 -0.71 -17.25 14.20
N GLU A 333 -0.93 -17.04 15.50
CA GLU A 333 -2.18 -17.25 16.22
C GLU A 333 -2.98 -15.94 16.39
N GLY A 334 -2.46 -14.83 15.89
CA GLY A 334 -3.10 -13.51 15.95
C GLY A 334 -2.82 -12.74 17.24
N LYS A 335 -1.86 -13.15 18.06
CA LYS A 335 -1.46 -12.38 19.24
C LYS A 335 -0.48 -11.29 18.87
N VAL A 336 -0.70 -10.10 19.43
CA VAL A 336 0.13 -8.92 19.15
C VAL A 336 1.61 -9.14 19.52
N LEU A 337 2.51 -8.77 18.62
CA LEU A 337 3.96 -8.81 18.85
C LEU A 337 4.46 -7.53 19.52
N SER A 338 5.63 -7.61 20.16
CA SER A 338 6.27 -6.45 20.80
C SER A 338 6.74 -5.38 19.80
N SER A 339 6.75 -5.66 18.50
CA SER A 339 7.20 -4.74 17.45
C SER A 339 6.37 -3.46 17.36
N PHE A 340 5.11 -3.49 17.80
CA PHE A 340 4.26 -2.29 17.93
C PHE A 340 4.84 -1.22 18.87
N ALA A 341 5.80 -1.57 19.74
CA ALA A 341 6.50 -0.59 20.56
C ALA A 341 7.15 0.53 19.73
N ALA A 342 7.54 0.26 18.47
CA ALA A 342 8.09 1.24 17.54
C ALA A 342 7.18 2.47 17.31
N LEU A 343 5.86 2.29 17.45
CA LEU A 343 4.86 3.35 17.24
C LEU A 343 4.62 4.19 18.50
N SER A 344 4.87 3.61 19.68
CA SER A 344 4.50 4.18 20.99
C SER A 344 5.56 5.10 21.62
N GLY A 345 6.82 5.02 21.18
CA GLY A 345 7.96 5.74 21.78
C GLY A 345 8.20 7.15 21.24
N GLN A 346 7.31 7.68 20.40
CA GLN A 346 7.58 8.89 19.63
C GLN A 346 6.99 10.13 20.33
N PRO A 347 7.79 11.16 20.66
CA PRO A 347 7.26 12.35 21.32
C PRO A 347 6.21 13.02 20.43
N ALA A 348 5.05 13.34 21.02
CA ALA A 348 4.09 14.24 20.40
C ALA A 348 4.80 15.58 20.15
N LYS A 349 4.79 16.05 18.90
CA LYS A 349 5.30 17.38 18.54
C LYS A 349 4.48 18.46 19.25
#